data_AF-A0AAW5IF83-F1
#
_entry.id   AF-A0AAW5IF83-F1
#
_cell.length_a   1.000
_cell.length_b   1.000
_cell.length_c   1.000
_cell.angle_alpha   90.00
_cell.angle_beta   90.00
_cell.angle_gamma   90.00
#
_symmetry.space_group_name_H-M   'P 1'
#
loop_
_entity.id
_entity.type
_entity.pdbx_description
1 polymer ?
#
loop_
_entity_poly.entity_id
_entity_poly.type
_entity_poly.pdbx_seq_one_letter_code
_entity_poly.pdbx_strand_id
1 'polypeptide(L)'
;MKKVLFFALAILIASCVSRGTKVPVTDSVDNFKVEKLFNVDGVTVYRFYDSGRGYVYFTNKTGKICHYNESDEYRVETLCNE
;
A
#
# COMPACT_ATOMS: atom_id res chain seq x y z
N MET A 1 -37.52 24.37 5.71
CA MET A 1 -36.46 24.14 4.70
C MET A 1 -35.05 24.15 5.28
N LYS A 2 -34.67 25.11 6.16
CA LYS A 2 -33.33 25.13 6.80
C LYS A 2 -32.96 23.85 7.57
N LYS A 3 -33.91 23.24 8.29
CA LYS A 3 -33.69 22.00 9.07
C LYS A 3 -33.33 20.78 8.21
N VAL A 4 -33.80 20.73 6.96
CA VAL A 4 -33.50 19.62 6.02
C VAL A 4 -32.08 19.76 5.47
N LEU A 5 -31.63 21.01 5.23
CA LEU A 5 -30.29 21.31 4.75
C LEU A 5 -29.20 20.91 5.77
N PHE A 6 -29.45 21.16 7.06
CA PHE A 6 -28.54 20.72 8.14
C PHE A 6 -28.43 19.20 8.24
N PHE A 7 -29.52 18.47 7.98
CA PHE A 7 -29.52 17.00 8.02
C PHE A 7 -28.74 16.40 6.86
N ALA A 8 -28.86 16.96 5.65
CA ALA A 8 -28.08 16.53 4.48
C ALA A 8 -26.57 16.77 4.67
N LEU A 9 -26.18 17.89 5.27
CA LEU A 9 -24.77 18.20 5.55
C LEU A 9 -24.15 17.26 6.60
N ALA A 10 -24.93 16.84 7.61
CA ALA A 10 -24.49 15.90 8.63
C ALA A 10 -24.19 14.49 8.06
N ILE A 11 -24.92 14.05 7.04
CA ILE A 11 -24.70 12.75 6.38
C ILE A 11 -23.40 12.77 5.56
N LEU A 12 -23.06 13.90 4.93
CA LEU A 12 -21.85 14.05 4.12
C LEU A 12 -20.55 14.05 4.96
N ILE A 13 -20.60 14.55 6.20
CA ILE A 13 -19.44 14.52 7.11
C ILE A 13 -19.26 13.16 7.81
N ALA A 14 -20.32 12.35 7.92
CA ALA A 14 -20.25 11.01 8.51
C ALA A 14 -19.55 9.98 7.61
N SER A 15 -19.54 10.18 6.29
CA SER A 15 -18.88 9.26 5.34
C SER A 15 -17.36 9.36 5.32
N CYS A 16 -16.77 10.37 5.97
CA CYS A 16 -15.32 10.55 6.07
C CYS A 16 -14.68 9.76 7.25
N VAL A 17 -15.47 8.97 7.98
CA VAL A 17 -15.02 8.22 9.18
C VAL A 17 -14.73 6.75 8.87
N SER A 18 -14.85 6.30 7.62
CA SER A 18 -14.48 4.96 7.18
C SER A 18 -12.95 4.84 7.08
N ARG A 19 -12.27 4.79 8.23
CA ARG A 19 -10.91 4.28 8.30
C ARG A 19 -10.99 2.79 7.95
N GLY A 20 -10.39 2.41 6.83
CA GLY A 20 -10.31 1.01 6.40
C GLY A 20 -9.91 0.13 7.58
N THR A 21 -10.70 -0.90 7.85
CA THR A 21 -10.40 -1.82 8.95
C THR A 21 -9.13 -2.58 8.60
N LYS A 22 -8.12 -2.54 9.49
CA LYS A 22 -6.95 -3.41 9.32
C LYS A 22 -7.45 -4.85 9.31
N VAL A 23 -7.38 -5.49 8.16
CA VAL A 23 -7.66 -6.92 8.04
C VAL A 23 -6.49 -7.64 8.70
N PRO A 24 -6.72 -8.45 9.75
CA PRO A 24 -5.67 -9.31 10.29
C PRO A 24 -5.19 -10.25 9.18
N VAL A 25 -3.89 -10.44 9.04
CA VAL A 25 -3.31 -11.36 8.04
C VAL A 25 -3.65 -12.80 8.46
N THR A 26 -4.85 -13.25 8.10
CA THR A 26 -5.31 -14.64 8.34
C THR A 26 -4.64 -15.63 7.41
N ASP A 27 -4.13 -15.15 6.28
CA ASP A 27 -3.45 -15.95 5.25
C ASP A 27 -1.96 -16.14 5.55
N SER A 28 -1.57 -16.02 6.83
CA SER A 28 -0.25 -16.46 7.33
C SER A 28 -0.06 -17.98 7.23
N VAL A 29 -0.80 -18.67 6.36
CA VAL A 29 -0.52 -20.03 5.94
C VAL A 29 0.67 -19.98 4.98
N ASP A 30 1.86 -19.59 5.46
CA ASP A 30 3.23 -19.82 4.96
C ASP A 30 3.53 -19.85 3.43
N ASN A 31 2.62 -19.42 2.56
CA ASN A 31 2.62 -19.73 1.13
C ASN A 31 2.71 -18.50 0.24
N PHE A 32 3.16 -17.35 0.76
CA PHE A 32 3.55 -16.26 -0.11
C PHE A 32 4.76 -16.71 -0.93
N LYS A 33 4.53 -17.03 -2.21
CA LYS A 33 5.62 -17.30 -3.15
C LYS A 33 6.37 -15.99 -3.42
N VAL A 34 7.40 -15.76 -2.62
CA VAL A 34 8.35 -14.66 -2.82
C VAL A 34 9.34 -15.06 -3.89
N GLU A 35 9.34 -14.34 -5.00
CA GLU A 35 10.25 -14.54 -6.12
C GLU A 35 11.45 -13.58 -6.00
N LYS A 36 12.67 -14.12 -6.05
CA LYS A 36 13.89 -13.33 -6.21
C LYS A 36 14.06 -12.98 -7.69
N LEU A 37 14.12 -11.69 -8.03
CA LEU A 37 14.20 -11.22 -9.42
C LEU A 37 15.65 -11.05 -9.88
N PHE A 38 16.41 -10.19 -9.21
CA PHE A 38 17.81 -9.92 -9.54
C PHE A 38 18.57 -9.35 -8.34
N ASN A 39 19.90 -9.31 -8.45
CA ASN A 39 20.79 -8.68 -7.47
C ASN A 39 21.79 -7.78 -8.18
N VAL A 40 21.92 -6.54 -7.71
CA VAL A 40 22.91 -5.56 -8.18
C VAL A 40 23.50 -4.87 -6.94
N ASP A 41 24.82 -4.82 -6.82
CA ASP A 41 25.55 -4.15 -5.73
C ASP A 41 25.05 -4.53 -4.31
N GLY A 42 24.72 -5.80 -4.12
CA GLY A 42 24.22 -6.33 -2.85
C GLY A 42 22.75 -6.01 -2.55
N VAL A 43 22.06 -5.29 -3.44
CA VAL A 43 20.62 -5.04 -3.40
C VAL A 43 19.91 -6.14 -4.19
N THR A 44 19.13 -6.95 -3.49
CA THR A 44 18.27 -7.98 -4.10
C THR A 44 16.86 -7.44 -4.22
N VAL A 45 16.28 -7.51 -5.41
CA VAL A 45 14.86 -7.22 -5.63
C VAL A 45 14.05 -8.51 -5.56
N TYR A 46 12.95 -8.46 -4.81
CA TYR A 46 11.99 -9.52 -4.63
C TYR A 46 10.60 -9.06 -5.09
N ARG A 47 9.73 -10.02 -5.35
CA ARG A 47 8.33 -9.78 -5.66
C ARG A 47 7.43 -10.84 -5.05
N PHE A 48 6.24 -10.45 -4.62
CA PHE A 48 5.14 -11.37 -4.34
C PHE A 48 3.84 -10.83 -4.93
N TYR A 49 2.85 -11.70 -5.09
CA TYR A 49 1.51 -11.29 -5.52
C TYR A 49 0.61 -11.15 -4.29
N ASP A 50 -0.01 -9.98 -4.16
CA ASP A 50 -1.00 -9.67 -3.13
C ASP A 50 -2.38 -9.60 -3.78
N SER A 51 -3.27 -10.48 -3.35
CA SER A 51 -4.67 -10.59 -3.81
C SER A 51 -5.48 -9.37 -3.39
N GLY A 52 -5.30 -8.27 -4.10
CA GLY A 52 -5.95 -6.98 -3.85
C GLY A 52 -5.09 -5.78 -4.24
N ARG A 53 -3.76 -5.95 -4.31
CA ARG A 53 -2.81 -4.91 -4.74
C ARG A 53 -2.02 -5.27 -6.00
N GLY A 54 -2.06 -6.53 -6.43
CA GLY A 54 -1.28 -7.03 -7.55
C GLY A 54 0.15 -7.37 -7.16
N TYR A 55 1.11 -7.15 -8.06
CA TYR A 55 2.51 -7.44 -7.77
C TYR A 55 3.14 -6.38 -6.88
N VAL A 56 3.69 -6.81 -5.74
CA VAL A 56 4.42 -5.96 -4.80
C VAL A 56 5.91 -6.26 -4.90
N TYR A 57 6.71 -5.22 -5.09
CA TYR A 57 8.17 -5.29 -5.23
C TYR A 57 8.83 -4.74 -3.97
N PHE A 58 9.87 -5.41 -3.48
CA PHE A 58 10.63 -4.97 -2.31
C PHE A 58 12.10 -5.39 -2.40
N THR A 59 12.97 -4.83 -1.57
CA THR A 59 14.41 -5.16 -1.57
C THR A 59 14.92 -5.60 -0.20
N ASN A 60 16.09 -6.26 -0.15
CA ASN A 60 16.77 -6.63 1.11
C ASN A 60 17.48 -5.45 1.79
N LYS A 61 17.56 -4.27 1.15
CA LYS A 61 18.11 -3.08 1.79
C LYS A 61 16.98 -2.21 2.33
N THR A 62 17.18 -1.77 3.57
CA THR A 62 16.45 -0.64 4.13
C THR A 62 17.19 0.64 3.77
N GLY A 63 16.44 1.70 3.51
CA GLY A 63 17.01 2.99 3.14
C GLY A 63 15.96 4.08 3.24
N LYS A 64 16.42 5.34 3.21
CA LYS A 64 15.50 6.47 3.13
C LYS A 64 14.83 6.46 1.75
N ILE A 65 13.52 6.66 1.71
CA ILE A 65 12.81 6.86 0.44
C ILE A 65 13.02 8.31 0.02
N CYS A 66 13.72 8.55 -1.10
CA CYS A 66 13.88 9.89 -1.68
C CYS A 66 12.83 10.21 -2.74
N HIS A 67 12.22 9.18 -3.34
CA HIS A 67 11.18 9.36 -4.34
C HIS A 67 9.99 8.46 -4.05
N TYR A 68 8.82 9.08 -4.01
CA TYR A 68 7.53 8.46 -3.78
C TYR A 68 6.59 8.91 -4.89
N ASN A 69 5.99 7.94 -5.59
CA ASN A 69 4.92 8.19 -6.54
C ASN A 69 3.81 7.16 -6.35
N GLU A 70 2.57 7.63 -6.23
CA GLU A 70 1.39 6.79 -6.05
C GLU A 70 0.32 7.23 -7.05
N SER A 71 -0.24 6.24 -7.73
CA SER A 71 -1.42 6.31 -8.58
C SER A 71 -2.41 5.25 -8.10
N ASP A 72 -3.68 5.35 -8.52
CA ASP A 72 -4.68 4.31 -8.29
C ASP A 72 -4.24 2.92 -8.82
N GLU A 73 -3.29 2.89 -9.77
CA GLU A 73 -2.82 1.66 -10.40
C GLU A 73 -1.48 1.13 -9.83
N TYR A 74 -0.60 2.00 -9.32
CA TYR A 74 0.73 1.55 -8.87
C TYR A 74 1.35 2.44 -7.79
N ARG A 75 2.29 1.86 -7.06
CA ARG A 75 3.11 2.52 -6.02
C ARG A 75 4.59 2.31 -6.32
N VAL A 76 5.34 3.40 -6.50
CA VAL A 76 6.79 3.39 -6.70
C VAL A 76 7.49 4.02 -5.51
N GLU A 77 8.39 3.27 -4.88
CA GLU A 77 9.27 3.74 -3.81
C GLU A 77 10.73 3.56 -4.27
N THR A 78 11.49 4.66 -4.35
CA THR A 78 12.92 4.61 -4.67
C THR A 78 13.74 4.90 -3.42
N LEU A 79 14.65 3.97 -3.09
CA LEU A 79 15.61 4.14 -2.01
C LEU A 79 16.71 5.13 -2.41
N CYS A 80 17.15 5.97 -1.47
CA CYS A 80 18.35 6.78 -1.63
C CYS A 80 19.55 5.86 -1.88
N ASN A 81 20.36 6.20 -2.87
CA ASN A 81 21.74 5.74 -2.95
C ASN A 81 22.58 6.71 -2.12
N GLU A 82 23.02 6.28 -0.94
CA GLU A 82 24.02 7.00 -0.11
C GLU A 82 25.44 6.67 -0.59
#